data_AF-A0A833RWU2-F1
#
_entry.id   AF-A0A833RWU2-F1
#
_cell.length_a   1.000
_cell.length_b   1.000
_cell.length_c   1.000
_cell.angle_alpha   90.00
_cell.angle_beta   90.00
_cell.angle_gamma   90.00
#
_symmetry.space_group_name_H-M   'P 1'
#
loop_
_entity.id
_entity.type
_entity.pdbx_description
1 polymer ?
#
loop_
_entity_poly.entity_id
_entity_poly.type
_entity_poly.pdbx_seq_one_letter_code
_entity_poly.pdbx_strand_id
1 'polypeptide(L)'
;MKSLLIKRVFPYKKILINTIFGRCNDIDVFLEKEIYTDLMSSQPQFGTSDFAPSEFKRSRLAENFKQYRSISPHTSVEKRYIVPALKGAVRETEGLIVCQFVPNFPRHVTNNSDEVTMQDDIFPAAEKILSDIENVVKKNPSLKSFEIIPAEDNENKSPVFHQEDCLGLASWCVQPLYCYAYRRLFELRQNKHRREEPSTIARWLLGALLLNPNVTTFWNMRRELVRSHKLEASEEFFFSRLVLYHKPKCFEAFAYRRWLLSYILNSKDGHYDPESVESPLCRELDIATTCADRYASNYHAWSHRRHVITLRESRGFAYPTLETEWKNSLAWCQRHVSDYSGLSYRQFLLNKYMFELKELPRESFIKCPDVGEQWKEELFAYIKSNISDTGDMHQLQRLYDWMNAEFRAITSSRRRQRQTTYFRALSYWLEECRANDSAICTYNDHEALWCHRRFLAYLLLRFMASNHSYHEDEYADGRSVDESAERKNVQKSLTNDVTVCHDFLVQAFRARTNKIADLATKRDQHEKMLVERFFKFLQSIGLDEKNTYTLVEKV
;
A
#
# COMPACT_ATOMS: atom_id res chain seq x y z
N MET A 1 24.27 4.37 58.85
CA MET A 1 25.36 3.85 57.98
C MET A 1 24.69 3.24 56.74
N LYS A 2 24.87 3.80 55.53
CA LYS A 2 24.36 3.32 54.21
C LYS A 2 22.81 3.19 54.09
N SER A 3 22.09 3.77 53.12
CA SER A 3 22.46 4.46 51.87
C SER A 3 23.37 3.62 50.96
N LEU A 4 22.79 2.68 50.21
CA LEU A 4 23.33 2.10 48.98
C LEU A 4 22.30 1.16 48.30
N LEU A 5 22.46 0.98 46.98
CA LEU A 5 21.87 -0.09 46.13
C LEU A 5 20.41 0.05 45.65
N ILE A 6 20.20 1.09 44.86
CA ILE A 6 19.44 1.01 43.59
C ILE A 6 20.17 0.06 42.61
N LYS A 7 19.42 -0.61 41.70
CA LYS A 7 19.81 -1.50 40.56
C LYS A 7 20.08 -3.00 40.83
N ARG A 8 19.13 -3.84 40.37
CA ARG A 8 19.22 -5.14 39.63
C ARG A 8 17.84 -5.82 39.79
N VAL A 9 17.05 -6.12 38.74
CA VAL A 9 17.01 -7.32 37.86
C VAL A 9 15.79 -7.09 36.92
N PHE A 10 15.69 -7.46 35.63
CA PHE A 10 16.60 -7.91 34.56
C PHE A 10 16.06 -7.40 33.19
N PRO A 11 16.81 -7.42 32.06
CA PRO A 11 16.42 -6.75 30.82
C PRO A 11 16.02 -7.70 29.67
N TYR A 12 14.80 -7.58 29.11
CA TYR A 12 14.40 -8.35 27.90
C TYR A 12 13.58 -7.60 26.84
N LYS A 13 13.31 -6.29 26.99
CA LYS A 13 12.46 -5.53 26.04
C LYS A 13 13.18 -4.85 24.85
N LYS A 14 14.52 -4.92 24.76
CA LYS A 14 15.29 -4.20 23.73
C LYS A 14 15.95 -5.08 22.65
N ILE A 15 15.85 -6.41 22.75
CA ILE A 15 16.46 -7.33 21.77
C ILE A 15 15.46 -7.72 20.66
N LEU A 16 14.16 -7.86 20.98
CA LEU A 16 13.16 -8.37 20.03
C LEU A 16 12.81 -7.41 18.86
N ILE A 17 13.11 -6.11 18.99
CA ILE A 17 12.86 -5.13 17.91
C ILE A 17 13.95 -5.23 16.81
N ASN A 18 15.20 -5.47 17.20
CA ASN A 18 16.33 -5.57 16.25
C ASN A 18 16.41 -6.92 15.53
N THR A 19 15.65 -7.93 15.95
CA THR A 19 15.59 -9.25 15.27
C THR A 19 14.48 -9.34 14.23
N ILE A 20 13.50 -8.41 14.24
CA ILE A 20 12.39 -8.36 13.28
C ILE A 20 12.68 -7.32 12.17
N PHE A 21 13.35 -6.22 12.50
CA PHE A 21 13.84 -5.24 11.52
C PHE A 21 15.33 -5.47 11.23
N GLY A 22 15.62 -6.46 10.39
CA GLY A 22 16.97 -6.70 9.88
C GLY A 22 17.37 -5.64 8.86
N ARG A 23 18.22 -4.68 9.28
CA ARG A 23 19.01 -3.75 8.44
C ARG A 23 18.27 -3.14 7.24
N CYS A 24 17.40 -2.16 7.49
CA CYS A 24 17.20 -1.06 6.54
C CYS A 24 18.18 0.06 6.87
N ASN A 25 18.74 0.72 5.86
CA ASN A 25 19.74 1.78 6.06
C ASN A 25 19.07 3.05 6.64
N ASP A 26 19.79 3.82 7.45
CA ASP A 26 19.28 5.00 8.16
C ASP A 26 18.74 6.13 7.26
N ILE A 27 18.90 6.01 5.94
CA ILE A 27 18.43 6.97 4.92
C ILE A 27 16.96 6.72 4.52
N ASP A 28 16.47 5.47 4.52
CA ASP A 28 15.06 5.18 4.18
C ASP A 28 14.09 5.82 5.20
N VAL A 29 14.54 5.97 6.44
CA VAL A 29 13.83 6.66 7.53
C VAL A 29 13.59 8.15 7.23
N PHE A 30 14.42 8.78 6.40
CA PHE A 30 14.29 10.21 6.09
C PHE A 30 13.18 10.48 5.07
N LEU A 31 13.10 9.67 4.01
CA LEU A 31 12.00 9.73 3.04
C LEU A 31 10.69 9.23 3.64
N GLU A 32 10.71 8.18 4.47
CA GLU A 32 9.52 7.82 5.25
C GLU A 32 9.11 8.97 6.18
N LYS A 33 10.04 9.69 6.83
CA LYS A 33 9.69 10.86 7.65
C LYS A 33 9.09 12.03 6.87
N GLU A 34 9.66 12.43 5.74
CA GLU A 34 9.06 13.51 4.93
C GLU A 34 7.65 13.14 4.49
N ILE A 35 7.48 11.95 3.90
CA ILE A 35 6.18 11.45 3.44
C ILE A 35 5.19 11.33 4.60
N TYR A 36 5.61 10.82 5.77
CA TYR A 36 4.74 10.70 6.95
C TYR A 36 4.41 12.06 7.59
N THR A 37 5.30 13.05 7.47
CA THR A 37 5.06 14.41 7.97
C THR A 37 4.08 15.16 7.05
N ASP A 38 4.20 14.99 5.73
CA ASP A 38 3.26 15.56 4.75
C ASP A 38 1.88 14.87 4.76
N LEU A 39 1.82 13.55 5.02
CA LEU A 39 0.56 12.84 5.27
C LEU A 39 -0.12 13.23 6.59
N MET A 40 0.64 13.69 7.60
CA MET A 40 0.10 14.14 8.89
C MET A 40 -0.21 15.64 8.94
N SER A 41 0.47 16.46 8.14
CA SER A 41 0.20 17.91 8.03
C SER A 41 -1.03 18.24 7.16
N SER A 42 -1.42 17.31 6.28
CA SER A 42 -2.62 17.39 5.42
C SER A 42 -3.91 16.83 6.06
N GLN A 43 -3.83 16.25 7.27
CA GLN A 43 -5.02 15.95 8.09
C GLN A 43 -5.44 17.19 8.88
N PRO A 44 -6.75 17.52 9.00
CA PRO A 44 -7.18 18.60 9.88
C PRO A 44 -6.84 18.27 11.34
N GLN A 45 -5.88 18.98 11.91
CA GLN A 45 -5.48 18.82 13.30
C GLN A 45 -6.60 19.28 14.23
N PHE A 46 -7.36 18.34 14.79
CA PHE A 46 -8.17 18.59 15.97
C PHE A 46 -7.27 18.74 17.20
N GLY A 47 -6.75 19.95 17.37
CA GLY A 47 -5.97 20.33 18.55
C GLY A 47 -6.81 20.29 19.83
N THR A 48 -6.20 19.78 20.90
CA THR A 48 -6.78 19.79 22.25
C THR A 48 -6.66 21.18 22.87
N SER A 49 -7.78 21.89 23.03
CA SER A 49 -7.87 23.05 23.92
C SER A 49 -9.28 23.19 24.49
N ASP A 50 -9.39 23.34 25.80
CA ASP A 50 -10.65 23.54 26.52
C ASP A 50 -11.37 24.83 26.08
N PHE A 51 -12.64 24.73 25.69
CA PHE A 51 -13.61 25.84 25.80
C PHE A 51 -15.06 25.32 25.90
N ALA A 52 -15.86 25.98 26.74
CA ALA A 52 -17.28 25.72 26.94
C ALA A 52 -18.14 26.31 25.79
N PRO A 53 -19.40 25.88 25.60
CA PRO A 53 -20.15 26.15 24.37
C PRO A 53 -20.82 27.53 24.36
N SER A 54 -20.77 28.21 23.22
CA SER A 54 -21.70 29.30 22.88
C SER A 54 -22.00 29.31 21.37
N GLU A 55 -23.23 29.66 21.01
CA GLU A 55 -23.79 29.54 19.66
C GLU A 55 -23.15 30.49 18.65
N PHE A 56 -22.71 30.00 17.46
CA PHE A 56 -22.54 30.89 16.31
C PHE A 56 -22.87 30.26 14.93
N LYS A 57 -24.12 30.52 14.52
CA LYS A 57 -24.61 30.73 13.13
C LYS A 57 -24.56 29.58 12.10
N ARG A 58 -25.69 28.85 12.05
CA ARG A 58 -26.17 28.00 10.93
C ARG A 58 -26.40 28.70 9.56
N SER A 59 -26.14 30.01 9.39
CA SER A 59 -26.76 30.77 8.29
C SER A 59 -26.05 30.73 6.93
N ARG A 60 -24.73 30.46 6.84
CA ARG A 60 -23.99 30.55 5.56
C ARG A 60 -24.04 29.31 4.67
N LEU A 61 -24.31 28.12 5.21
CA LEU A 61 -24.40 26.89 4.40
C LEU A 61 -25.74 26.77 3.64
N ALA A 62 -26.82 27.36 4.16
CA ALA A 62 -28.14 27.27 3.54
C ALA A 62 -28.30 28.15 2.27
N GLU A 63 -27.53 29.23 2.13
CA GLU A 63 -27.61 30.13 0.98
C GLU A 63 -26.96 29.52 -0.27
N ASN A 64 -25.79 28.88 -0.14
CA ASN A 64 -25.10 28.24 -1.26
C ASN A 64 -25.92 27.09 -1.91
N PHE A 65 -26.76 26.39 -1.15
CA PHE A 65 -27.60 25.31 -1.68
C PHE A 65 -28.76 25.78 -2.58
N LYS A 66 -29.19 27.06 -2.49
CA LYS A 66 -30.24 27.59 -3.37
C LYS A 66 -29.72 27.93 -4.76
N GLN A 67 -28.44 28.24 -4.91
CA GLN A 67 -27.86 28.71 -6.18
C GLN A 67 -27.63 27.59 -7.21
N TYR A 68 -27.58 26.33 -6.77
CA TYR A 68 -27.38 25.16 -7.66
C TYR A 68 -28.65 24.55 -8.25
N ARG A 69 -29.85 25.07 -7.92
CA ARG A 69 -31.14 24.52 -8.44
C ARG A 69 -31.63 25.15 -9.75
N SER A 70 -30.91 26.10 -10.34
CA SER A 70 -31.42 26.94 -11.45
C SER A 70 -30.71 26.76 -12.81
N ILE A 71 -30.04 25.63 -13.06
CA ILE A 71 -29.41 25.35 -14.37
C ILE A 71 -30.24 24.35 -15.16
N SER A 72 -30.71 24.77 -16.34
CA SER A 72 -31.56 24.00 -17.26
C SER A 72 -30.74 23.01 -18.12
N PRO A 73 -31.28 21.86 -18.58
CA PRO A 73 -30.45 20.73 -19.00
C PRO A 73 -30.27 20.61 -20.52
N HIS A 74 -29.14 21.08 -21.06
CA HIS A 74 -28.70 20.73 -22.43
C HIS A 74 -27.18 20.49 -22.55
N THR A 75 -26.77 19.24 -22.34
CA THR A 75 -25.75 18.50 -23.13
C THR A 75 -25.57 17.09 -22.55
N SER A 76 -25.28 16.10 -23.40
CA SER A 76 -25.46 14.67 -23.08
C SER A 76 -24.19 13.91 -22.69
N VAL A 77 -23.08 14.60 -22.41
CA VAL A 77 -21.75 13.97 -22.21
C VAL A 77 -21.31 13.90 -20.73
N GLU A 78 -21.70 14.85 -19.88
CA GLU A 78 -21.22 14.93 -18.47
C GLU A 78 -21.81 13.86 -17.52
N LYS A 79 -22.90 13.18 -17.92
CA LYS A 79 -23.65 12.27 -17.05
C LYS A 79 -22.91 10.97 -16.66
N ARG A 80 -21.74 10.66 -17.22
CA ARG A 80 -20.96 9.44 -16.87
C ARG A 80 -19.96 9.59 -15.73
N TYR A 81 -19.48 10.81 -15.44
CA TYR A 81 -18.39 11.02 -14.47
C TYR A 81 -18.84 11.73 -13.17
N ILE A 82 -19.93 12.49 -13.23
CA ILE A 82 -20.46 13.21 -12.05
C ILE A 82 -21.25 12.27 -11.11
N VAL A 83 -21.89 11.22 -11.65
CA VAL A 83 -22.76 10.31 -10.87
C VAL A 83 -22.00 9.45 -9.84
N PRO A 84 -20.81 8.89 -10.12
CA PRO A 84 -20.03 8.16 -9.11
C PRO A 84 -19.49 9.09 -8.00
N ALA A 85 -19.00 10.28 -8.36
CA ALA A 85 -18.46 11.26 -7.40
C ALA A 85 -19.55 11.81 -6.47
N LEU A 86 -20.75 12.13 -7.00
CA LEU A 86 -21.90 12.51 -6.17
C LEU A 86 -22.40 11.35 -5.30
N LYS A 87 -22.35 10.09 -5.77
CA LYS A 87 -22.65 8.93 -4.91
C LYS A 87 -21.62 8.74 -3.80
N GLY A 88 -20.36 9.11 -4.02
CA GLY A 88 -19.33 9.19 -2.98
C GLY A 88 -19.65 10.28 -1.95
N ALA A 89 -19.88 11.51 -2.39
CA ALA A 89 -20.18 12.65 -1.51
C ALA A 89 -21.51 12.49 -0.73
N VAL A 90 -22.54 11.88 -1.35
CA VAL A 90 -23.79 11.56 -0.65
C VAL A 90 -23.55 10.48 0.42
N ARG A 91 -22.74 9.46 0.13
CA ARG A 91 -22.27 8.48 1.14
C ARG A 91 -21.38 9.10 2.22
N GLU A 92 -20.66 10.19 1.95
CA GLU A 92 -19.96 10.96 2.98
C GLU A 92 -20.93 11.73 3.88
N THR A 93 -21.97 12.37 3.34
CA THR A 93 -23.00 12.99 4.20
C THR A 93 -23.82 11.97 4.99
N GLU A 94 -24.19 10.83 4.40
CA GLU A 94 -24.86 9.73 5.11
C GLU A 94 -23.93 9.09 6.16
N GLY A 95 -22.65 8.89 5.83
CA GLY A 95 -21.63 8.41 6.76
C GLY A 95 -21.32 9.40 7.89
N LEU A 96 -21.36 10.71 7.63
CA LEU A 96 -21.28 11.76 8.64
C LEU A 96 -22.51 11.77 9.54
N ILE A 97 -23.71 11.53 9.01
CA ILE A 97 -24.93 11.34 9.81
C ILE A 97 -24.76 10.12 10.72
N VAL A 98 -24.31 8.97 10.21
CA VAL A 98 -24.03 7.79 11.07
C VAL A 98 -22.94 8.06 12.11
N CYS A 99 -21.90 8.84 11.79
CA CYS A 99 -20.88 9.24 12.77
C CYS A 99 -21.36 10.28 13.79
N GLN A 100 -22.36 11.11 13.45
CA GLN A 100 -23.02 12.03 14.38
C GLN A 100 -24.06 11.33 15.26
N PHE A 101 -24.57 10.18 14.85
CA PHE A 101 -25.37 9.25 15.69
C PHE A 101 -24.51 8.32 16.56
N VAL A 102 -23.27 8.71 16.88
CA VAL A 102 -22.53 8.16 18.01
C VAL A 102 -22.79 9.05 19.24
N PRO A 103 -23.77 8.73 20.11
CA PRO A 103 -23.93 9.46 21.36
C PRO A 103 -22.66 9.30 22.21
N ASN A 104 -22.36 10.31 23.03
CA ASN A 104 -21.23 10.28 23.96
C ASN A 104 -21.30 9.00 24.83
N PHE A 105 -20.44 8.02 24.55
CA PHE A 105 -20.32 6.83 25.38
C PHE A 105 -19.90 7.25 26.81
N PRO A 106 -20.49 6.65 27.85
CA PRO A 106 -20.22 7.07 29.22
C PRO A 106 -18.74 6.86 29.56
N ARG A 107 -18.05 7.97 29.85
CA ARG A 107 -16.74 7.94 30.51
C ARG A 107 -16.91 7.30 31.90
N HIS A 108 -15.92 6.51 32.31
CA HIS A 108 -15.80 5.84 33.60
C HIS A 108 -16.80 6.28 34.68
N VAL A 109 -17.82 5.46 34.94
CA VAL A 109 -18.63 5.58 36.16
C VAL A 109 -17.69 5.35 37.33
N THR A 110 -17.44 6.40 38.10
CA THR A 110 -16.78 6.30 39.40
C THR A 110 -17.82 5.86 40.42
N ASN A 111 -17.41 5.00 41.35
CA ASN A 111 -18.30 4.46 42.37
C ASN A 111 -18.96 5.58 43.18
N ASN A 112 -20.28 5.73 43.03
CA ASN A 112 -21.14 6.27 44.05
C ASN A 112 -22.39 5.40 44.15
N SER A 113 -22.83 5.20 45.39
CA SER A 113 -23.90 4.29 45.77
C SER A 113 -25.27 4.89 45.50
N ASP A 114 -25.91 4.45 44.42
CA ASP A 114 -27.36 4.41 44.29
C ASP A 114 -27.73 3.11 43.57
N GLU A 115 -28.58 2.29 44.19
CA GLU A 115 -29.10 1.05 43.60
C GLU A 115 -30.14 1.35 42.52
N VAL A 116 -29.67 1.82 41.37
CA VAL A 116 -30.48 1.77 40.15
C VAL A 116 -30.62 0.29 39.77
N THR A 117 -31.81 -0.26 40.02
CA THR A 117 -32.21 -1.60 39.59
C THR A 117 -31.95 -1.76 38.09
N MET A 118 -30.89 -2.49 37.72
CA MET A 118 -30.46 -2.70 36.34
C MET A 118 -31.39 -3.70 35.62
N GLN A 119 -32.62 -3.26 35.34
CA GLN A 119 -33.64 -4.08 34.73
C GLN A 119 -33.86 -3.67 33.26
N ASP A 120 -33.55 -4.60 32.38
CA ASP A 120 -34.09 -4.78 31.04
C ASP A 120 -33.97 -3.65 30.02
N ASP A 121 -32.73 -3.36 29.63
CA ASP A 121 -32.41 -2.95 28.25
C ASP A 121 -32.10 -4.21 27.40
N ILE A 122 -32.99 -5.22 27.49
CA ILE A 122 -32.94 -6.45 26.68
C ILE A 122 -33.43 -6.08 25.29
N PHE A 123 -32.54 -6.13 24.29
CA PHE A 123 -32.97 -6.12 22.89
C PHE A 123 -33.41 -7.55 22.51
N PRO A 124 -34.72 -7.90 22.53
CA PRO A 124 -35.13 -9.31 22.57
C PRO A 124 -34.91 -10.01 21.23
N ALA A 125 -34.91 -9.23 20.14
CA ALA A 125 -34.61 -9.69 18.81
C ALA A 125 -33.11 -9.96 18.58
N ALA A 126 -32.20 -9.60 19.49
CA ALA A 126 -30.75 -9.65 19.25
C ALA A 126 -30.25 -11.03 18.82
N GLU A 127 -30.54 -12.10 19.58
CA GLU A 127 -30.11 -13.46 19.21
C GLU A 127 -30.70 -13.92 17.88
N LYS A 128 -31.96 -13.55 17.59
CA LYS A 128 -32.60 -13.86 16.31
C LYS A 128 -31.89 -13.15 15.15
N ILE A 129 -31.62 -11.86 15.28
CA ILE A 129 -30.94 -11.06 14.25
C ILE A 129 -29.51 -11.55 14.03
N LEU A 130 -28.78 -11.87 15.09
CA LEU A 130 -27.44 -12.46 14.98
C LEU A 130 -27.47 -13.85 14.32
N SER A 131 -28.50 -14.66 14.60
CA SER A 131 -28.72 -15.96 13.95
C SER A 131 -29.10 -15.80 12.48
N ASP A 132 -29.95 -14.83 12.13
CA ASP A 132 -30.30 -14.51 10.74
C ASP A 132 -29.06 -14.08 9.94
N ILE A 133 -28.18 -13.23 10.51
CA ILE A 133 -26.88 -12.85 9.93
C ILE A 133 -25.98 -14.09 9.75
N GLU A 134 -25.81 -14.91 10.79
CA GLU A 134 -25.01 -16.14 10.74
C GLU A 134 -25.54 -17.11 9.67
N ASN A 135 -26.86 -17.24 9.54
CA ASN A 135 -27.51 -18.09 8.56
C ASN A 135 -27.25 -17.61 7.12
N VAL A 136 -27.28 -16.31 6.84
CA VAL A 136 -26.94 -15.78 5.50
C VAL A 136 -25.47 -16.05 5.18
N VAL A 137 -24.57 -15.74 6.11
CA VAL A 137 -23.12 -15.94 5.94
C VAL A 137 -22.77 -17.42 5.69
N LYS A 138 -23.43 -18.37 6.37
CA LYS A 138 -23.20 -19.81 6.16
C LYS A 138 -23.86 -20.37 4.90
N LYS A 139 -25.05 -19.88 4.52
CA LYS A 139 -25.79 -20.37 3.35
C LYS A 139 -25.27 -19.83 2.03
N ASN A 140 -24.65 -18.64 2.03
CA ASN A 140 -24.16 -18.00 0.82
C ASN A 140 -22.62 -17.85 0.80
N PRO A 141 -21.87 -18.83 0.27
CA PRO A 141 -20.41 -18.74 0.16
C PRO A 141 -19.93 -17.72 -0.90
N SER A 142 -20.81 -17.21 -1.78
CA SER A 142 -20.45 -16.16 -2.75
C SER A 142 -20.69 -14.74 -2.25
N LEU A 143 -21.14 -14.56 -1.00
CA LEU A 143 -21.37 -13.24 -0.39
C LEU A 143 -20.12 -12.35 -0.49
N LYS A 144 -20.29 -11.16 -1.05
CA LYS A 144 -19.22 -10.18 -1.34
C LYS A 144 -19.28 -8.97 -0.41
N SER A 145 -20.47 -8.56 0.00
CA SER A 145 -20.71 -7.27 0.67
C SER A 145 -21.52 -7.38 1.96
N PHE A 146 -21.19 -6.46 2.87
CA PHE A 146 -22.00 -6.11 4.03
C PHE A 146 -22.24 -4.59 4.02
N GLU A 147 -23.49 -4.14 3.95
CA GLU A 147 -23.87 -2.72 3.99
C GLU A 147 -24.96 -2.46 5.06
N ILE A 148 -24.91 -1.29 5.69
CA ILE A 148 -25.96 -0.83 6.62
C ILE A 148 -26.97 -0.05 5.80
N ILE A 149 -28.24 -0.42 5.88
CA ILE A 149 -29.33 0.15 5.08
C ILE A 149 -30.11 1.14 5.94
N PRO A 150 -30.20 2.44 5.57
CA PRO A 150 -31.06 3.40 6.24
C PRO A 150 -32.51 2.94 6.23
N ALA A 151 -33.06 2.68 7.42
CA ALA A 151 -34.42 2.23 7.62
C ALA A 151 -34.92 2.61 9.02
N GLU A 152 -36.17 3.05 9.10
CA GLU A 152 -36.93 3.16 10.35
C GLU A 152 -37.30 1.77 10.87
N ASP A 153 -37.64 1.66 12.15
CA ASP A 153 -38.12 0.41 12.73
C ASP A 153 -39.45 0.00 12.05
N ASN A 154 -39.57 -1.28 11.73
CA ASN A 154 -40.73 -1.85 11.08
C ASN A 154 -41.10 -3.13 11.83
N GLU A 155 -41.86 -2.91 12.90
CA GLU A 155 -42.39 -3.96 13.77
C GLU A 155 -42.92 -5.11 12.90
N ASN A 156 -42.36 -6.31 13.11
CA ASN A 156 -42.64 -7.59 12.42
C ASN A 156 -41.83 -7.95 11.15
N LYS A 157 -40.82 -7.17 10.71
CA LYS A 157 -39.86 -7.63 9.66
C LYS A 157 -38.45 -7.87 10.22
N SER A 158 -37.74 -8.89 9.72
CA SER A 158 -36.32 -9.06 10.07
C SER A 158 -35.52 -7.89 9.48
N PRO A 159 -34.63 -7.24 10.24
CA PRO A 159 -33.74 -6.20 9.74
C PRO A 159 -32.61 -6.74 8.86
N VAL A 160 -32.49 -8.07 8.75
CA VAL A 160 -31.47 -8.73 7.94
C VAL A 160 -32.01 -8.92 6.51
N PHE A 161 -31.40 -8.21 5.57
CA PHE A 161 -31.72 -8.30 4.15
C PHE A 161 -30.65 -9.15 3.44
N HIS A 162 -31.07 -10.05 2.56
CA HIS A 162 -30.15 -10.79 1.71
C HIS A 162 -30.66 -10.75 0.27
N GLN A 163 -29.85 -10.21 -0.64
CA GLN A 163 -30.12 -10.17 -2.07
C GLN A 163 -28.83 -10.49 -2.82
N GLU A 164 -28.86 -11.53 -3.66
CA GLU A 164 -27.71 -12.00 -4.44
C GLU A 164 -26.47 -12.21 -3.54
N ASP A 165 -25.35 -11.55 -3.83
CA ASP A 165 -24.11 -11.61 -3.04
C ASP A 165 -24.02 -10.51 -1.95
N CYS A 166 -25.14 -9.85 -1.61
CA CYS A 166 -25.18 -8.72 -0.68
C CYS A 166 -25.98 -9.00 0.59
N LEU A 167 -25.36 -8.75 1.74
CA LEU A 167 -26.00 -8.75 3.06
C LEU A 167 -26.23 -7.30 3.53
N GLY A 168 -27.49 -6.97 3.78
CA GLY A 168 -27.92 -5.69 4.34
C GLY A 168 -28.36 -5.84 5.79
N LEU A 169 -28.12 -4.81 6.60
CA LEU A 169 -28.69 -4.70 7.95
C LEU A 169 -29.37 -3.34 8.15
N ALA A 170 -30.63 -3.34 8.58
CA ALA A 170 -31.38 -2.12 8.87
C ALA A 170 -30.70 -1.26 9.95
N SER A 171 -30.60 0.06 9.72
CA SER A 171 -29.89 0.97 10.61
C SER A 171 -30.45 1.02 12.04
N TRP A 172 -31.77 0.90 12.22
CA TRP A 172 -32.43 0.98 13.52
C TRP A 172 -31.91 -0.07 14.52
N CYS A 173 -31.56 -1.28 14.07
CA CYS A 173 -31.11 -2.33 14.97
C CYS A 173 -29.61 -2.27 15.29
N VAL A 174 -28.80 -1.47 14.58
CA VAL A 174 -27.33 -1.49 14.67
C VAL A 174 -26.83 -1.19 16.09
N GLN A 175 -27.30 -0.11 16.71
CA GLN A 175 -26.89 0.28 18.06
C GLN A 175 -27.31 -0.75 19.13
N PRO A 176 -28.60 -1.15 19.25
CA PRO A 176 -29.00 -2.12 20.28
C PRO A 176 -28.40 -3.52 20.06
N LEU A 177 -28.24 -3.96 18.80
CA LEU A 177 -27.57 -5.22 18.47
C LEU A 177 -26.09 -5.23 18.88
N TYR A 178 -25.36 -4.15 18.59
CA TYR A 178 -23.98 -4.01 19.01
C TYR A 178 -23.84 -3.94 20.53
N CYS A 179 -24.70 -3.17 21.21
CA CYS A 179 -24.70 -3.07 22.67
C CYS A 179 -24.94 -4.45 23.32
N TYR A 180 -25.91 -5.23 22.81
CA TYR A 180 -26.16 -6.59 23.28
C TYR A 180 -24.92 -7.49 23.12
N ALA A 181 -24.38 -7.58 21.89
CA ALA A 181 -23.22 -8.43 21.60
C ALA A 181 -21.98 -8.01 22.43
N TYR A 182 -21.74 -6.71 22.58
CA TYR A 182 -20.65 -6.18 23.39
C TYR A 182 -20.80 -6.58 24.87
N ARG A 183 -21.99 -6.38 25.48
CA ARG A 183 -22.26 -6.77 26.87
C ARG A 183 -21.98 -8.25 27.09
N ARG A 184 -22.50 -9.14 26.23
CA ARG A 184 -22.27 -10.60 26.31
C ARG A 184 -20.80 -10.99 26.23
N LEU A 185 -20.05 -10.42 25.28
CA LEU A 185 -18.63 -10.69 25.12
C LEU A 185 -17.79 -10.15 26.29
N PHE A 186 -18.19 -9.03 26.87
CA PHE A 186 -17.54 -8.41 28.01
C PHE A 186 -17.82 -9.17 29.32
N GLU A 187 -19.07 -9.55 29.59
CA GLU A 187 -19.48 -10.44 30.68
C GLU A 187 -18.66 -11.74 30.69
N LEU A 188 -18.55 -12.39 29.52
CA LEU A 188 -17.77 -13.61 29.32
C LEU A 188 -16.26 -13.40 29.59
N ARG A 189 -15.73 -12.22 29.23
CA ARG A 189 -14.30 -11.89 29.45
C ARG A 189 -13.98 -11.55 30.89
N GLN A 190 -14.90 -10.94 31.63
CA GLN A 190 -14.74 -10.69 33.06
C GLN A 190 -14.90 -11.98 33.88
N ASN A 191 -15.90 -12.79 33.57
CA ASN A 191 -16.30 -13.93 34.40
C ASN A 191 -15.68 -15.25 33.91
N LYS A 192 -14.44 -15.53 34.31
CA LYS A 192 -13.64 -16.71 33.91
C LYS A 192 -14.29 -18.08 34.18
N HIS A 193 -15.31 -18.15 35.03
CA HIS A 193 -16.05 -19.39 35.33
C HIS A 193 -17.26 -19.60 34.43
N ARG A 194 -17.75 -18.55 33.75
CA ARG A 194 -18.87 -18.64 32.82
C ARG A 194 -18.42 -19.39 31.57
N ARG A 195 -19.12 -20.48 31.26
CA ARG A 195 -18.93 -21.27 30.04
C ARG A 195 -20.10 -20.98 29.10
N GLU A 196 -19.77 -20.60 27.89
CA GLU A 196 -20.72 -20.40 26.78
C GLU A 196 -20.24 -21.26 25.62
N GLU A 197 -21.16 -21.77 24.81
CA GLU A 197 -20.80 -22.61 23.67
C GLU A 197 -19.96 -21.84 22.65
N PRO A 198 -18.87 -22.43 22.10
CA PRO A 198 -17.98 -21.73 21.16
C PRO A 198 -18.69 -21.14 19.93
N SER A 199 -19.76 -21.79 19.46
CA SER A 199 -20.62 -21.31 18.37
C SER A 199 -21.42 -20.05 18.76
N THR A 200 -21.95 -19.99 19.98
CA THR A 200 -22.61 -18.79 20.52
C THR A 200 -21.63 -17.62 20.65
N ILE A 201 -20.42 -17.88 21.16
CA ILE A 201 -19.35 -16.87 21.23
C ILE A 201 -18.98 -16.38 19.82
N ALA A 202 -18.83 -17.29 18.85
CA ALA A 202 -18.54 -16.96 17.46
C ALA A 202 -19.63 -16.09 16.80
N ARG A 203 -20.91 -16.34 17.12
CA ARG A 203 -22.07 -15.55 16.67
C ARG A 203 -22.08 -14.15 17.27
N TRP A 204 -21.83 -14.00 18.56
CA TRP A 204 -21.69 -12.68 19.19
C TRP A 204 -20.50 -11.91 18.59
N LEU A 205 -19.37 -12.57 18.37
CA LEU A 205 -18.20 -11.97 17.70
C LEU A 205 -18.47 -11.58 16.25
N LEU A 206 -19.26 -12.37 15.51
CA LEU A 206 -19.68 -12.07 14.13
C LEU A 206 -20.43 -10.73 14.10
N GLY A 207 -21.47 -10.57 14.92
CA GLY A 207 -22.23 -9.31 15.00
C GLY A 207 -21.38 -8.14 15.48
N ALA A 208 -20.65 -8.31 16.58
CA ALA A 208 -19.85 -7.24 17.17
C ALA A 208 -18.79 -6.68 16.19
N LEU A 209 -18.12 -7.54 15.44
CA LEU A 209 -17.04 -7.15 14.52
C LEU A 209 -17.54 -6.74 13.13
N LEU A 210 -18.69 -7.20 12.64
CA LEU A 210 -19.31 -6.62 11.43
C LEU A 210 -19.67 -5.14 11.64
N LEU A 211 -20.16 -4.80 12.85
CA LEU A 211 -20.60 -3.45 13.19
C LEU A 211 -19.44 -2.53 13.63
N ASN A 212 -18.56 -3.01 14.51
CA ASN A 212 -17.39 -2.27 14.99
C ASN A 212 -16.13 -3.16 15.04
N PRO A 213 -15.37 -3.25 13.95
CA PRO A 213 -14.17 -4.08 13.88
C PRO A 213 -12.94 -3.48 14.57
N ASN A 214 -13.01 -2.29 15.15
CA ASN A 214 -11.83 -1.64 15.76
C ASN A 214 -11.54 -2.13 17.20
N VAL A 215 -12.20 -3.20 17.65
CA VAL A 215 -12.02 -3.78 18.99
C VAL A 215 -11.02 -4.94 18.95
N THR A 216 -9.73 -4.64 19.19
CA THR A 216 -8.63 -5.63 19.24
C THR A 216 -8.94 -6.85 20.10
N THR A 217 -9.64 -6.66 21.23
CA THR A 217 -10.05 -7.73 22.14
C THR A 217 -10.92 -8.77 21.43
N PHE A 218 -11.86 -8.36 20.59
CA PHE A 218 -12.78 -9.27 19.89
C PHE A 218 -12.04 -10.11 18.82
N TRP A 219 -11.08 -9.52 18.11
CA TRP A 219 -10.18 -10.29 17.23
C TRP A 219 -9.30 -11.27 18.01
N ASN A 220 -8.84 -10.92 19.22
CA ASN A 220 -8.15 -11.90 20.09
C ASN A 220 -9.06 -13.07 20.47
N MET A 221 -10.35 -12.84 20.74
CA MET A 221 -11.30 -13.94 21.01
C MET A 221 -11.43 -14.86 19.80
N ARG A 222 -11.51 -14.33 18.56
CA ARG A 222 -11.50 -15.17 17.35
C ARG A 222 -10.17 -15.91 17.17
N ARG A 223 -9.02 -15.28 17.43
CA ARG A 223 -7.69 -15.95 17.41
C ARG A 223 -7.64 -17.15 18.36
N GLU A 224 -8.23 -17.05 19.55
CA GLU A 224 -8.33 -18.16 20.51
C GLU A 224 -9.24 -19.28 20.01
N LEU A 225 -10.42 -18.94 19.45
CA LEU A 225 -11.34 -19.93 18.86
C LEU A 225 -10.69 -20.70 17.70
N VAL A 226 -9.99 -20.02 16.79
CA VAL A 226 -9.24 -20.67 15.68
C VAL A 226 -8.15 -21.59 16.20
N ARG A 227 -7.33 -21.14 17.17
CA ARG A 227 -6.27 -21.96 17.79
C ARG A 227 -6.78 -23.17 18.57
N SER A 228 -8.04 -23.13 19.02
CA SER A 228 -8.70 -24.24 19.72
C SER A 228 -9.55 -25.11 18.80
N HIS A 229 -9.42 -24.94 17.48
CA HIS A 229 -10.19 -25.66 16.46
C HIS A 229 -11.72 -25.55 16.67
N LYS A 230 -12.17 -24.34 17.04
CA LYS A 230 -13.59 -23.96 17.19
C LYS A 230 -14.08 -22.99 16.11
N LEU A 231 -13.18 -22.49 15.28
CA LEU A 231 -13.44 -21.74 14.06
C LEU A 231 -12.46 -22.20 12.99
N GLU A 232 -12.96 -22.43 11.77
CA GLU A 232 -12.14 -22.86 10.65
C GLU A 232 -11.42 -21.68 10.01
N ALA A 233 -10.13 -21.85 9.72
CA ALA A 233 -9.31 -20.75 9.20
C ALA A 233 -9.76 -20.28 7.82
N SER A 234 -10.34 -21.16 7.00
CA SER A 234 -10.94 -20.84 5.71
C SER A 234 -12.16 -19.92 5.83
N GLU A 235 -13.06 -20.21 6.78
CA GLU A 235 -14.23 -19.38 7.08
C GLU A 235 -13.83 -18.00 7.61
N GLU A 236 -12.74 -17.91 8.37
CA GLU A 236 -12.24 -16.64 8.90
C GLU A 236 -11.69 -15.69 7.84
N PHE A 237 -11.13 -16.21 6.74
CA PHE A 237 -10.77 -15.39 5.57
C PHE A 237 -12.01 -14.85 4.84
N PHE A 238 -13.14 -15.57 4.86
CA PHE A 238 -14.40 -15.13 4.29
C PHE A 238 -15.08 -14.08 5.20
N PHE A 239 -15.21 -14.37 6.49
CA PHE A 239 -15.76 -13.44 7.48
C PHE A 239 -15.01 -12.09 7.48
N SER A 240 -13.68 -12.11 7.57
CA SER A 240 -12.89 -10.87 7.58
C SER A 240 -12.90 -10.10 6.24
N ARG A 241 -13.27 -10.75 5.13
CA ARG A 241 -13.52 -10.06 3.84
C ARG A 241 -14.78 -9.20 3.93
N LEU A 242 -15.87 -9.69 4.51
CA LEU A 242 -17.11 -8.93 4.71
C LEU A 242 -16.87 -7.69 5.59
N VAL A 243 -16.09 -7.86 6.67
CA VAL A 243 -15.66 -6.76 7.54
C VAL A 243 -14.87 -5.71 6.77
N LEU A 244 -13.90 -6.11 5.93
CA LEU A 244 -13.12 -5.19 5.11
C LEU A 244 -13.94 -4.54 4.00
N TYR A 245 -14.95 -5.21 3.43
CA TYR A 245 -15.86 -4.58 2.47
C TYR A 245 -16.63 -3.40 3.10
N HIS A 246 -17.06 -3.57 4.35
CA HIS A 246 -17.76 -2.53 5.10
C HIS A 246 -16.83 -1.44 5.64
N LYS A 247 -15.66 -1.82 6.18
CA LYS A 247 -14.63 -0.91 6.73
C LYS A 247 -13.26 -1.15 6.05
N PRO A 248 -13.05 -0.65 4.82
CA PRO A 248 -11.85 -0.97 4.01
C PRO A 248 -10.53 -0.48 4.60
N LYS A 249 -10.56 0.45 5.55
CA LYS A 249 -9.39 0.95 6.30
C LYS A 249 -9.10 0.18 7.61
N CYS A 250 -9.84 -0.87 7.96
CA CYS A 250 -9.72 -1.48 9.28
C CYS A 250 -8.37 -2.18 9.50
N PHE A 251 -7.48 -1.52 10.27
CA PHE A 251 -6.17 -2.04 10.64
C PHE A 251 -6.26 -3.40 11.35
N GLU A 252 -7.18 -3.55 12.31
CA GLU A 252 -7.35 -4.79 13.08
C GLU A 252 -7.76 -5.98 12.20
N ALA A 253 -8.62 -5.75 11.20
CA ALA A 253 -8.99 -6.78 10.23
C ALA A 253 -7.78 -7.20 9.37
N PHE A 254 -6.99 -6.25 8.86
CA PHE A 254 -5.74 -6.57 8.15
C PHE A 254 -4.74 -7.30 9.06
N ALA A 255 -4.55 -6.86 10.30
CA ALA A 255 -3.66 -7.52 11.26
C ALA A 255 -4.11 -8.95 11.56
N TYR A 256 -5.42 -9.19 11.70
CA TYR A 256 -6.00 -10.51 11.84
C TYR A 256 -5.74 -11.39 10.61
N ARG A 257 -5.92 -10.86 9.39
CA ARG A 257 -5.62 -11.59 8.15
C ARG A 257 -4.14 -11.97 8.00
N ARG A 258 -3.21 -11.06 8.31
CA ARG A 258 -1.76 -11.36 8.30
C ARG A 258 -1.40 -12.46 9.29
N TRP A 259 -2.01 -12.44 10.48
CA TRP A 259 -1.88 -13.51 11.47
C TRP A 259 -2.46 -14.84 10.96
N LEU A 260 -3.67 -14.82 10.39
CA LEU A 260 -4.37 -16.00 9.89
C LEU A 260 -3.62 -16.66 8.72
N LEU A 261 -3.07 -15.84 7.82
CA LEU A 261 -2.18 -16.26 6.74
C LEU A 261 -0.91 -16.92 7.28
N SER A 262 -0.26 -16.29 8.25
CA SER A 262 0.90 -16.88 8.93
C SER A 262 0.55 -18.18 9.68
N TYR A 263 -0.67 -18.30 10.19
CA TYR A 263 -1.16 -19.50 10.88
C TYR A 263 -1.36 -20.67 9.90
N ILE A 264 -2.06 -20.47 8.77
CA ILE A 264 -2.25 -21.55 7.80
C ILE A 264 -0.94 -21.98 7.13
N LEU A 265 -0.03 -21.05 6.83
CA LEU A 265 1.29 -21.32 6.23
C LEU A 265 2.30 -21.98 7.18
N ASN A 266 1.92 -22.15 8.45
CA ASN A 266 2.71 -22.86 9.47
C ASN A 266 2.00 -24.13 9.97
N SER A 267 0.79 -24.42 9.49
CA SER A 267 0.08 -25.65 9.82
C SER A 267 0.71 -26.84 9.10
N LYS A 268 0.87 -27.96 9.80
CA LYS A 268 1.40 -29.21 9.21
C LYS A 268 0.38 -29.92 8.32
N ASP A 269 -0.90 -29.69 8.58
CA ASP A 269 -2.03 -30.36 7.94
C ASP A 269 -2.61 -29.54 6.75
N GLY A 270 -1.96 -28.42 6.40
CA GLY A 270 -2.40 -27.54 5.34
C GLY A 270 -2.06 -28.08 3.95
N HIS A 271 -3.08 -28.46 3.19
CA HIS A 271 -3.00 -28.59 1.73
C HIS A 271 -2.86 -27.20 1.08
N TYR A 272 -1.70 -26.56 1.28
CA TYR A 272 -1.31 -25.31 0.63
C TYR A 272 -0.47 -25.63 -0.60
N ASP A 273 -0.95 -25.27 -1.78
CA ASP A 273 -0.19 -25.34 -3.02
C ASP A 273 0.55 -23.99 -3.25
N PRO A 274 1.89 -23.94 -3.10
CA PRO A 274 2.68 -22.73 -3.33
C PRO A 274 2.86 -22.38 -4.82
N GLU A 275 2.53 -23.29 -5.73
CA GLU A 275 2.75 -23.18 -7.18
C GLU A 275 1.44 -22.90 -7.96
N SER A 276 0.29 -22.84 -7.29
CA SER A 276 -0.98 -22.50 -7.92
C SER A 276 -1.19 -20.99 -8.12
N VAL A 277 -1.68 -20.61 -9.29
CA VAL A 277 -2.23 -19.27 -9.58
C VAL A 277 -3.41 -18.90 -8.68
N GLU A 278 -4.14 -19.89 -8.14
CA GLU A 278 -5.22 -19.68 -7.18
C GLU A 278 -4.75 -19.55 -5.72
N SER A 279 -3.43 -19.42 -5.50
CA SER A 279 -2.82 -19.27 -4.18
C SER A 279 -3.60 -18.31 -3.27
N PRO A 280 -3.78 -18.64 -1.98
CA PRO A 280 -4.32 -17.71 -0.98
C PRO A 280 -3.65 -16.33 -1.00
N LEU A 281 -2.36 -16.23 -1.38
CA LEU A 281 -1.68 -14.95 -1.52
C LEU A 281 -2.27 -14.07 -2.63
N CYS A 282 -2.64 -14.65 -3.78
CA CYS A 282 -3.35 -13.93 -4.84
C CYS A 282 -4.68 -13.37 -4.32
N ARG A 283 -5.43 -14.17 -3.55
CA ARG A 283 -6.70 -13.75 -2.95
C ARG A 283 -6.53 -12.61 -1.93
N GLU A 284 -5.39 -12.52 -1.23
CA GLU A 284 -5.07 -11.37 -0.38
C GLU A 284 -4.77 -10.10 -1.19
N LEU A 285 -4.16 -10.20 -2.37
CA LEU A 285 -3.94 -9.08 -3.28
C LEU A 285 -5.27 -8.54 -3.85
N ASP A 286 -6.21 -9.42 -4.19
CA ASP A 286 -7.56 -9.03 -4.64
C ASP A 286 -8.31 -8.25 -3.55
N ILE A 287 -8.16 -8.67 -2.30
CA ILE A 287 -8.77 -8.01 -1.14
C ILE A 287 -8.10 -6.66 -0.85
N ALA A 288 -6.77 -6.57 -0.97
CA ALA A 288 -6.08 -5.29 -0.92
C ALA A 288 -6.56 -4.35 -2.05
N THR A 289 -6.73 -4.85 -3.27
CA THR A 289 -7.28 -4.09 -4.41
C THR A 289 -8.69 -3.58 -4.11
N THR A 290 -9.58 -4.46 -3.66
CA THR A 290 -10.96 -4.13 -3.28
C THR A 290 -11.01 -3.05 -2.18
N CYS A 291 -10.09 -3.10 -1.21
CA CYS A 291 -10.01 -2.10 -0.14
C CYS A 291 -9.42 -0.76 -0.60
N ALA A 292 -8.56 -0.76 -1.62
CA ALA A 292 -8.04 0.46 -2.24
C ALA A 292 -9.09 1.12 -3.14
N ASP A 293 -9.81 0.34 -3.97
CA ASP A 293 -10.92 0.85 -4.80
C ASP A 293 -12.05 1.49 -3.96
N ARG A 294 -12.28 0.99 -2.74
CA ARG A 294 -13.31 1.51 -1.82
C ARG A 294 -12.84 2.66 -0.92
N TYR A 295 -11.56 3.01 -0.91
CA TYR A 295 -11.04 4.11 -0.10
C TYR A 295 -9.74 4.68 -0.68
N ALA A 296 -9.75 5.93 -1.13
CA ALA A 296 -8.58 6.60 -1.70
C ALA A 296 -7.44 6.75 -0.69
N SER A 297 -6.19 6.54 -1.14
CA SER A 297 -4.98 6.52 -0.32
C SER A 297 -5.07 5.58 0.90
N ASN A 298 -5.59 4.37 0.68
CA ASN A 298 -5.69 3.34 1.72
C ASN A 298 -4.32 2.69 2.02
N TYR A 299 -3.51 3.37 2.84
CA TYR A 299 -2.23 2.88 3.31
C TYR A 299 -2.29 1.46 3.89
N HIS A 300 -3.36 1.08 4.60
CA HIS A 300 -3.46 -0.25 5.21
C HIS A 300 -3.59 -1.37 4.15
N ALA A 301 -4.36 -1.13 3.09
CA ALA A 301 -4.48 -2.05 1.96
C ALA A 301 -3.13 -2.23 1.23
N TRP A 302 -2.45 -1.13 0.90
CA TRP A 302 -1.15 -1.18 0.22
C TRP A 302 -0.02 -1.74 1.11
N SER A 303 -0.05 -1.46 2.43
CA SER A 303 0.82 -2.09 3.43
C SER A 303 0.57 -3.61 3.52
N HIS A 304 -0.69 -4.06 3.44
CA HIS A 304 -1.02 -5.48 3.38
C HIS A 304 -0.49 -6.11 2.09
N ARG A 305 -0.62 -5.42 0.95
CA ARG A 305 -0.05 -5.84 -0.33
C ARG A 305 1.46 -6.05 -0.26
N ARG A 306 2.23 -5.10 0.32
CA ARG A 306 3.68 -5.29 0.57
C ARG A 306 3.97 -6.52 1.42
N HIS A 307 3.24 -6.71 2.52
CA HIS A 307 3.42 -7.86 3.40
C HIS A 307 3.20 -9.19 2.66
N VAL A 308 2.22 -9.28 1.75
CA VAL A 308 1.98 -10.47 0.92
C VAL A 308 3.17 -10.77 0.01
N ILE A 309 3.77 -9.76 -0.63
CA ILE A 309 4.95 -9.94 -1.50
C ILE A 309 6.19 -10.33 -0.69
N THR A 310 6.48 -9.63 0.41
CA THR A 310 7.60 -9.98 1.29
C THR A 310 7.45 -11.39 1.87
N LEU A 311 6.20 -11.82 2.17
CA LEU A 311 5.92 -13.17 2.63
C LEU A 311 6.15 -14.21 1.51
N ARG A 312 5.65 -13.96 0.29
CA ARG A 312 5.90 -14.78 -0.93
C ARG A 312 7.39 -15.05 -1.11
N GLU A 313 8.20 -13.99 -1.06
CA GLU A 313 9.65 -14.06 -1.20
C GLU A 313 10.31 -14.83 -0.05
N SER A 314 9.98 -14.50 1.20
CA SER A 314 10.55 -15.15 2.40
C SER A 314 10.29 -16.66 2.49
N ARG A 315 9.29 -17.16 1.75
CA ARG A 315 8.91 -18.57 1.66
C ARG A 315 9.31 -19.24 0.35
N GLY A 316 9.89 -18.50 -0.60
CA GLY A 316 10.25 -19.03 -1.92
C GLY A 316 9.05 -19.47 -2.77
N PHE A 317 7.86 -18.89 -2.56
CA PHE A 317 6.68 -19.26 -3.34
C PHE A 317 6.71 -18.65 -4.75
N ALA A 318 6.23 -19.39 -5.75
CA ALA A 318 6.21 -18.92 -7.13
C ALA A 318 5.15 -17.83 -7.37
N TYR A 319 3.97 -17.97 -6.75
CA TYR A 319 2.85 -17.05 -6.90
C TYR A 319 2.55 -16.24 -5.63
N PRO A 320 2.07 -14.99 -5.75
CA PRO A 320 1.97 -14.19 -6.99
C PRO A 320 3.35 -13.91 -7.61
N THR A 321 3.41 -13.73 -8.93
CA THR A 321 4.66 -13.32 -9.59
C THR A 321 4.85 -11.81 -9.46
N LEU A 322 6.10 -11.35 -9.31
CA LEU A 322 6.41 -9.92 -9.28
C LEU A 322 5.99 -9.22 -10.59
N GLU A 323 6.09 -9.92 -11.72
CA GLU A 323 5.74 -9.39 -13.05
C GLU A 323 4.24 -9.14 -13.22
N THR A 324 3.39 -10.03 -12.69
CA THR A 324 1.94 -9.81 -12.64
C THR A 324 1.60 -8.63 -11.73
N GLU A 325 2.28 -8.52 -10.59
CA GLU A 325 2.10 -7.41 -9.65
C GLU A 325 2.57 -6.07 -10.19
N TRP A 326 3.66 -6.06 -10.96
CA TRP A 326 4.16 -4.90 -11.67
C TRP A 326 3.11 -4.36 -12.65
N LYS A 327 2.53 -5.23 -13.49
CA LYS A 327 1.49 -4.84 -14.46
C LYS A 327 0.18 -4.41 -13.79
N ASN A 328 -0.29 -5.19 -12.83
CA ASN A 328 -1.56 -4.93 -12.14
C ASN A 328 -1.53 -3.63 -11.31
N SER A 329 -0.44 -3.37 -10.59
CA SER A 329 -0.31 -2.14 -9.80
C SER A 329 -0.19 -0.89 -10.68
N LEU A 330 0.49 -0.98 -11.84
CA LEU A 330 0.53 0.11 -12.82
C LEU A 330 -0.87 0.42 -13.39
N ALA A 331 -1.58 -0.60 -13.87
CA ALA A 331 -2.95 -0.47 -14.39
C ALA A 331 -3.97 0.01 -13.33
N TRP A 332 -3.67 -0.19 -12.05
CA TRP A 332 -4.44 0.40 -10.95
C TRP A 332 -4.10 1.88 -10.75
N CYS A 333 -2.82 2.26 -10.66
CA CYS A 333 -2.38 3.64 -10.45
C CYS A 333 -2.76 4.58 -11.61
N GLN A 334 -2.77 4.08 -12.85
CA GLN A 334 -3.24 4.83 -14.03
C GLN A 334 -4.72 5.25 -13.95
N ARG A 335 -5.53 4.58 -13.12
CA ARG A 335 -6.94 4.93 -12.83
C ARG A 335 -7.11 5.75 -11.55
N HIS A 336 -6.05 5.91 -10.77
CA HIS A 336 -6.04 6.51 -9.43
C HIS A 336 -4.81 7.40 -9.23
N VAL A 337 -4.59 8.36 -10.14
CA VAL A 337 -3.34 9.14 -10.25
C VAL A 337 -3.01 10.01 -9.03
N SER A 338 -3.99 10.31 -8.16
CA SER A 338 -3.78 10.98 -6.87
C SER A 338 -3.38 10.06 -5.71
N ASP A 339 -3.32 8.73 -5.90
CA ASP A 339 -3.15 7.80 -4.78
C ASP A 339 -1.67 7.62 -4.39
N TYR A 340 -1.27 8.36 -3.34
CA TYR A 340 0.07 8.28 -2.75
C TYR A 340 0.42 6.87 -2.24
N SER A 341 -0.56 6.08 -1.79
CA SER A 341 -0.30 4.74 -1.24
C SER A 341 -0.03 3.70 -2.34
N GLY A 342 -0.78 3.78 -3.44
CA GLY A 342 -0.55 2.99 -4.65
C GLY A 342 0.77 3.36 -5.32
N LEU A 343 1.04 4.66 -5.50
CA LEU A 343 2.32 5.13 -6.03
C LEU A 343 3.50 4.74 -5.11
N SER A 344 3.35 4.76 -3.78
CA SER A 344 4.40 4.25 -2.89
C SER A 344 4.57 2.73 -2.98
N TYR A 345 3.51 1.95 -3.28
CA TYR A 345 3.67 0.53 -3.59
C TYR A 345 4.44 0.29 -4.90
N ARG A 346 4.24 1.14 -5.92
CA ARG A 346 5.08 1.14 -7.14
C ARG A 346 6.56 1.36 -6.81
N GLN A 347 6.85 2.33 -5.93
CA GLN A 347 8.21 2.60 -5.44
C GLN A 347 8.82 1.34 -4.81
N PHE A 348 8.07 0.64 -3.95
CA PHE A 348 8.50 -0.63 -3.35
C PHE A 348 8.82 -1.71 -4.39
N LEU A 349 7.97 -1.91 -5.41
CA LEU A 349 8.26 -2.88 -6.47
C LEU A 349 9.49 -2.47 -7.30
N LEU A 350 9.61 -1.20 -7.71
CA LEU A 350 10.73 -0.76 -8.53
C LEU A 350 12.07 -0.87 -7.78
N ASN A 351 12.09 -0.62 -6.47
CA ASN A 351 13.26 -0.92 -5.62
C ASN A 351 13.68 -2.39 -5.74
N LYS A 352 12.74 -3.33 -5.66
CA LYS A 352 13.04 -4.77 -5.79
C LYS A 352 13.62 -5.11 -7.16
N TYR A 353 13.01 -4.59 -8.22
CA TYR A 353 13.48 -4.77 -9.60
C TYR A 353 14.89 -4.23 -9.85
N MET A 354 15.25 -3.11 -9.23
CA MET A 354 16.56 -2.47 -9.45
C MET A 354 17.67 -3.00 -8.54
N PHE A 355 17.37 -3.44 -7.32
CA PHE A 355 18.39 -3.76 -6.31
C PHE A 355 18.40 -5.24 -5.88
N GLU A 356 17.24 -5.90 -5.78
CA GLU A 356 17.10 -7.19 -5.08
C GLU A 356 17.10 -8.43 -6.00
N LEU A 357 16.79 -8.29 -7.30
CA LEU A 357 16.78 -9.40 -8.26
C LEU A 357 18.16 -10.02 -8.58
N LYS A 358 19.24 -9.56 -7.90
CA LYS A 358 20.61 -10.05 -8.10
C LYS A 358 20.83 -11.49 -7.62
N GLU A 359 19.99 -12.00 -6.72
CA GLU A 359 20.21 -13.22 -5.93
C GLU A 359 19.14 -14.33 -6.13
N LEU A 360 18.23 -14.23 -7.12
CA LEU A 360 17.19 -15.26 -7.30
C LEU A 360 17.78 -16.61 -7.79
N PRO A 361 17.70 -17.69 -6.99
CA PRO A 361 18.25 -18.99 -7.36
C PRO A 361 17.31 -19.70 -8.32
N ARG A 362 17.47 -19.47 -9.62
CA ARG A 362 16.68 -20.13 -10.67
C ARG A 362 15.18 -20.19 -10.30
N GLU A 363 14.53 -19.03 -10.25
CA GLU A 363 13.28 -19.00 -11.01
C GLU A 363 13.71 -19.50 -12.40
N SER A 364 13.24 -20.69 -12.77
CA SER A 364 13.29 -21.12 -14.16
C SER A 364 12.71 -19.93 -14.89
N PHE A 365 13.56 -19.22 -15.64
CA PHE A 365 13.10 -18.12 -16.47
C PHE A 365 12.04 -18.76 -17.34
N ILE A 366 10.77 -18.59 -16.95
CA ILE A 366 9.64 -18.94 -17.77
C ILE A 366 9.99 -18.17 -19.01
N LYS A 367 10.28 -18.91 -20.09
CA LYS A 367 10.54 -18.31 -21.39
C LYS A 367 9.23 -17.63 -21.74
N CYS A 368 9.10 -16.37 -21.31
CA CYS A 368 8.07 -15.47 -21.77
C CYS A 368 8.22 -15.54 -23.29
N PRO A 369 7.24 -16.09 -24.01
CA PRO A 369 7.45 -16.42 -25.40
C PRO A 369 7.79 -15.14 -26.17
N ASP A 370 8.99 -15.11 -26.72
CA ASP A 370 9.36 -14.32 -27.90
C ASP A 370 9.10 -12.80 -27.89
N VAL A 371 8.92 -12.18 -26.71
CA VAL A 371 9.20 -10.74 -26.58
C VAL A 371 10.70 -10.61 -26.38
N GLY A 372 11.42 -10.37 -27.48
CA GLY A 372 12.88 -10.31 -27.51
C GLY A 372 13.47 -9.18 -26.66
N GLU A 373 14.76 -8.87 -26.85
CA GLU A 373 15.46 -7.82 -26.09
C GLU A 373 15.00 -6.39 -26.45
N GLN A 374 13.76 -6.19 -26.90
CA GLN A 374 13.10 -4.93 -27.23
C GLN A 374 13.25 -3.86 -26.14
N TRP A 375 13.34 -4.26 -24.87
CA TRP A 375 13.61 -3.34 -23.76
C TRP A 375 14.97 -2.60 -23.90
N LYS A 376 15.96 -3.19 -24.60
CA LYS A 376 17.22 -2.51 -24.99
C LYS A 376 16.96 -1.41 -26.01
N GLU A 377 16.23 -1.75 -27.08
CA GLU A 377 15.88 -0.81 -28.15
C GLU A 377 15.09 0.37 -27.60
N GLU A 378 14.14 0.09 -26.70
CA GLU A 378 13.32 1.08 -26.02
C GLU A 378 14.12 2.01 -25.08
N LEU A 379 15.10 1.46 -24.35
CA LEU A 379 16.01 2.23 -23.50
C LEU A 379 16.95 3.10 -24.34
N PHE A 380 17.52 2.55 -25.40
CA PHE A 380 18.37 3.29 -26.33
C PHE A 380 17.60 4.38 -27.08
N ALA A 381 16.37 4.11 -27.52
CA ALA A 381 15.50 5.07 -28.17
C ALA A 381 15.10 6.22 -27.23
N TYR A 382 14.83 5.94 -25.94
CA TYR A 382 14.58 6.97 -24.94
C TYR A 382 15.79 7.90 -24.75
N ILE A 383 16.99 7.31 -24.63
CA ILE A 383 18.26 8.05 -24.54
C ILE A 383 18.46 8.92 -25.78
N LYS A 384 18.48 8.31 -26.97
CA LYS A 384 18.74 8.99 -28.25
C LYS A 384 17.75 10.13 -28.55
N SER A 385 16.47 9.96 -28.24
CA SER A 385 15.41 10.95 -28.51
C SER A 385 15.41 12.16 -27.55
N ASN A 386 16.24 12.15 -26.51
CA ASN A 386 16.31 13.24 -25.52
C ASN A 386 17.71 13.88 -25.39
N ILE A 387 18.70 13.47 -26.19
CA ILE A 387 20.10 13.97 -26.14
C ILE A 387 20.56 14.57 -27.48
N SER A 388 19.67 14.63 -28.49
CA SER A 388 19.99 14.81 -29.92
C SER A 388 20.83 16.03 -30.36
N ASP A 389 21.16 16.96 -29.46
CA ASP A 389 21.97 18.15 -29.74
C ASP A 389 23.43 18.04 -29.25
N THR A 390 23.84 16.96 -28.56
CA THR A 390 25.25 16.79 -28.14
C THR A 390 26.09 16.13 -29.23
N GLY A 391 27.36 16.54 -29.34
CA GLY A 391 28.31 16.06 -30.37
C GLY A 391 28.79 14.62 -30.18
N ASP A 392 28.14 13.83 -29.32
CA ASP A 392 28.64 12.57 -28.77
C ASP A 392 28.20 11.34 -29.56
N MET A 393 27.99 11.47 -30.88
CA MET A 393 27.50 10.39 -31.74
C MET A 393 28.35 9.11 -31.66
N HIS A 394 29.67 9.23 -31.48
CA HIS A 394 30.56 8.08 -31.25
C HIS A 394 30.29 7.41 -29.89
N GLN A 395 30.00 8.18 -28.83
CA GLN A 395 29.71 7.61 -27.51
C GLN A 395 28.31 6.96 -27.49
N LEU A 396 27.33 7.55 -28.19
CA LEU A 396 26.01 6.94 -28.41
C LEU A 396 26.12 5.63 -29.19
N GLN A 397 26.96 5.56 -30.24
CA GLN A 397 27.22 4.31 -30.95
C GLN A 397 27.89 3.27 -30.04
N ARG A 398 28.87 3.69 -29.22
CA ARG A 398 29.53 2.80 -28.25
C ARG A 398 28.54 2.24 -27.22
N LEU A 399 27.60 3.04 -26.73
CA LEU A 399 26.51 2.59 -25.86
C LEU A 399 25.64 1.54 -26.55
N TYR A 400 25.25 1.78 -27.81
CA TYR A 400 24.47 0.82 -28.60
C TYR A 400 25.20 -0.51 -28.79
N ASP A 401 26.48 -0.45 -29.16
CA ASP A 401 27.32 -1.63 -29.36
C ASP A 401 27.51 -2.40 -28.04
N TRP A 402 27.69 -1.68 -26.92
CA TRP A 402 27.77 -2.28 -25.58
C TRP A 402 26.48 -2.98 -25.19
N MET A 403 25.31 -2.34 -25.35
CA MET A 403 23.99 -2.93 -25.07
C MET A 403 23.72 -4.22 -25.85
N ASN A 404 24.23 -4.31 -27.08
CA ASN A 404 23.97 -5.41 -28.01
C ASN A 404 25.12 -6.44 -28.12
N ALA A 405 26.17 -6.34 -27.30
CA ALA A 405 27.35 -7.21 -27.39
C ALA A 405 27.08 -8.69 -27.03
N GLU A 406 27.19 -9.58 -28.02
CA GLU A 406 27.13 -11.04 -27.80
C GLU A 406 28.48 -11.67 -27.44
N PHE A 407 28.75 -11.88 -26.15
CA PHE A 407 29.97 -12.57 -25.72
C PHE A 407 29.90 -14.11 -25.84
N ARG A 408 30.92 -14.76 -26.42
CA ARG A 408 30.87 -16.20 -26.82
C ARG A 408 31.59 -17.20 -25.88
N ALA A 409 31.98 -16.81 -24.67
CA ALA A 409 32.81 -17.63 -23.76
C ALA A 409 32.12 -18.00 -22.42
N ILE A 410 32.58 -19.08 -21.75
CA ILE A 410 31.99 -19.53 -20.47
C ILE A 410 32.18 -18.49 -19.35
N THR A 411 33.35 -17.86 -19.23
CA THR A 411 33.60 -16.72 -18.32
C THR A 411 32.76 -15.49 -18.67
N SER A 412 32.29 -15.38 -19.91
CA SER A 412 31.40 -14.29 -20.34
C SER A 412 29.93 -14.53 -20.00
N SER A 413 29.53 -15.74 -19.56
CA SER A 413 28.16 -16.01 -19.11
C SER A 413 27.77 -15.13 -17.91
N ARG A 414 28.62 -15.07 -16.86
CA ARG A 414 28.40 -14.23 -15.67
C ARG A 414 28.46 -12.73 -16.01
N ARG A 415 29.32 -12.32 -16.94
CA ARG A 415 29.45 -10.91 -17.39
C ARG A 415 28.22 -10.48 -18.21
N ARG A 416 27.76 -11.31 -19.16
CA ARG A 416 26.48 -11.13 -19.87
C ARG A 416 25.33 -11.06 -18.87
N GLN A 417 25.21 -12.02 -17.94
CA GLN A 417 24.13 -12.02 -16.95
C GLN A 417 24.07 -10.74 -16.13
N ARG A 418 25.23 -10.24 -15.64
CA ARG A 418 25.31 -8.95 -14.94
C ARG A 418 24.84 -7.78 -15.81
N GLN A 419 25.31 -7.72 -17.06
CA GLN A 419 24.93 -6.67 -18.01
C GLN A 419 23.42 -6.70 -18.34
N THR A 420 22.88 -7.89 -18.63
CA THR A 420 21.45 -8.10 -18.84
C THR A 420 20.63 -7.69 -17.61
N THR A 421 21.07 -8.05 -16.39
CA THR A 421 20.40 -7.63 -15.15
C THR A 421 20.46 -6.11 -14.95
N TYR A 422 21.61 -5.48 -15.20
CA TYR A 422 21.79 -4.03 -15.09
C TYR A 422 20.83 -3.25 -16.01
N PHE A 423 20.80 -3.59 -17.31
CA PHE A 423 19.90 -2.87 -18.22
C PHE A 423 18.43 -3.27 -18.05
N ARG A 424 18.11 -4.48 -17.59
CA ARG A 424 16.74 -4.87 -17.22
C ARG A 424 16.24 -4.11 -16.00
N ALA A 425 17.10 -3.82 -15.02
CA ALA A 425 16.76 -2.90 -13.93
C ALA A 425 16.42 -1.49 -14.47
N LEU A 426 17.22 -0.98 -15.41
CA LEU A 426 16.97 0.30 -16.08
C LEU A 426 15.70 0.30 -16.95
N SER A 427 15.30 -0.83 -17.56
CA SER A 427 14.06 -0.88 -18.34
C SER A 427 12.81 -0.75 -17.48
N TYR A 428 12.78 -1.34 -16.27
CA TYR A 428 11.69 -1.14 -15.32
C TYR A 428 11.63 0.31 -14.80
N TRP A 429 12.78 0.96 -14.58
CA TRP A 429 12.84 2.39 -14.25
C TRP A 429 12.31 3.28 -15.39
N LEU A 430 12.67 2.95 -16.64
CA LEU A 430 12.19 3.66 -17.81
C LEU A 430 10.67 3.47 -18.03
N GLU A 431 10.16 2.27 -17.82
CA GLU A 431 8.72 2.00 -17.91
C GLU A 431 7.94 2.88 -16.93
N GLU A 432 8.41 2.99 -15.68
CA GLU A 432 7.78 3.86 -14.68
C GLU A 432 7.96 5.35 -14.99
N CYS A 433 9.11 5.75 -15.54
CA CYS A 433 9.28 7.11 -16.07
C CYS A 433 8.29 7.43 -17.19
N ARG A 434 8.05 6.51 -18.13
CA ARG A 434 7.07 6.70 -19.21
C ARG A 434 5.63 6.72 -18.68
N ALA A 435 5.31 5.90 -17.68
CA ALA A 435 4.02 5.94 -16.99
C ALA A 435 3.79 7.30 -16.29
N ASN A 436 4.79 7.78 -15.55
CA ASN A 436 4.76 9.08 -14.88
C ASN A 436 4.67 10.25 -15.87
N ASP A 437 5.48 10.22 -16.93
CA ASP A 437 5.43 11.18 -18.04
C ASP A 437 4.02 11.26 -18.66
N SER A 438 3.42 10.10 -18.96
CA SER A 438 2.08 10.01 -19.54
C SER A 438 1.01 10.56 -18.60
N ALA A 439 1.11 10.22 -17.31
CA ALA A 439 0.18 10.70 -16.29
C ALA A 439 0.25 12.23 -16.13
N ILE A 440 1.43 12.84 -16.00
CA ILE A 440 1.57 14.31 -15.87
C ILE A 440 1.13 15.01 -17.18
N CYS A 441 1.39 14.41 -18.34
CA CYS A 441 0.91 14.95 -19.62
C CYS A 441 -0.61 14.86 -19.78
N THR A 442 -1.29 13.93 -19.11
CA THR A 442 -2.73 13.67 -19.28
C THR A 442 -3.59 14.31 -18.20
N TYR A 443 -3.10 14.36 -16.96
CA TYR A 443 -3.84 14.82 -15.79
C TYR A 443 -3.10 15.96 -15.10
N ASN A 444 -3.78 17.10 -14.92
CA ASN A 444 -3.23 18.31 -14.31
C ASN A 444 -3.44 18.29 -12.78
N ASP A 445 -2.69 19.11 -12.03
CA ASP A 445 -2.88 19.39 -10.59
C ASP A 445 -2.62 18.22 -9.62
N HIS A 446 -2.01 17.12 -10.07
CA HIS A 446 -1.73 15.97 -9.22
C HIS A 446 -0.32 16.00 -8.60
N GLU A 447 -0.18 16.59 -7.40
CA GLU A 447 1.07 16.62 -6.63
C GLU A 447 1.68 15.22 -6.42
N ALA A 448 0.86 14.18 -6.26
CA ALA A 448 1.30 12.79 -6.15
C ALA A 448 2.20 12.33 -7.32
N LEU A 449 1.94 12.81 -8.54
CA LEU A 449 2.75 12.48 -9.73
C LEU A 449 4.12 13.16 -9.69
N TRP A 450 4.19 14.40 -9.22
CA TRP A 450 5.45 15.14 -9.04
C TRP A 450 6.27 14.56 -7.88
N CYS A 451 5.63 14.16 -6.78
CA CYS A 451 6.28 13.42 -5.69
C CYS A 451 6.81 12.05 -6.15
N HIS A 452 6.07 11.34 -7.01
CA HIS A 452 6.59 10.12 -7.61
C HIS A 452 7.76 10.41 -8.57
N ARG A 453 7.76 11.53 -9.30
CA ARG A 453 8.89 11.95 -10.13
C ARG A 453 10.14 12.29 -9.31
N ARG A 454 10.00 12.91 -8.13
CA ARG A 454 11.11 13.10 -7.16
C ARG A 454 11.76 11.76 -6.81
N PHE A 455 10.96 10.74 -6.54
CA PHE A 455 11.45 9.39 -6.28
C PHE A 455 12.20 8.80 -7.49
N LEU A 456 11.66 8.90 -8.71
CA LEU A 456 12.33 8.35 -9.91
C LEU A 456 13.71 9.00 -10.17
N ALA A 457 13.82 10.30 -9.89
CA ALA A 457 15.08 11.05 -9.96
C ALA A 457 16.10 10.56 -8.92
N TYR A 458 15.69 10.45 -7.65
CA TYR A 458 16.53 9.93 -6.56
C TYR A 458 16.96 8.47 -6.80
N LEU A 459 16.03 7.62 -7.26
CA LEU A 459 16.28 6.21 -7.48
C LEU A 459 17.32 5.97 -8.58
N LEU A 460 17.32 6.80 -9.63
CA LEU A 460 18.35 6.78 -10.67
C LEU A 460 19.74 7.03 -10.06
N LEU A 461 19.90 8.11 -9.28
CA LEU A 461 21.19 8.42 -8.63
C LEU A 461 21.64 7.30 -7.70
N ARG A 462 20.73 6.78 -6.86
CA ARG A 462 21.05 5.69 -5.91
C ARG A 462 21.45 4.41 -6.65
N PHE A 463 20.81 4.12 -7.78
CA PHE A 463 21.19 2.99 -8.63
C PHE A 463 22.57 3.21 -9.25
N MET A 464 22.84 4.41 -9.79
CA MET A 464 24.15 4.78 -10.33
C MET A 464 25.25 4.59 -9.29
N ALA A 465 25.10 5.18 -8.10
CA ALA A 465 26.06 5.07 -7.00
C ALA A 465 26.32 3.61 -6.59
N SER A 466 25.25 2.80 -6.47
CA SER A 466 25.37 1.38 -6.12
C SER A 466 26.10 0.54 -7.17
N ASN A 467 26.12 0.95 -8.45
CA ASN A 467 26.87 0.26 -9.49
C ASN A 467 28.29 0.84 -9.67
N HIS A 468 28.57 2.06 -9.18
CA HIS A 468 29.94 2.58 -9.09
C HIS A 468 30.75 1.86 -8.00
N SER A 469 30.25 1.77 -6.76
CA SER A 469 31.02 1.13 -5.67
C SER A 469 31.28 -0.36 -5.92
N TYR A 470 30.31 -1.07 -6.53
CA TYR A 470 30.43 -2.48 -6.90
C TYR A 470 31.61 -2.76 -7.86
N HIS A 471 32.06 -1.76 -8.62
CA HIS A 471 33.23 -1.89 -9.48
C HIS A 471 34.54 -1.56 -8.75
N GLU A 472 34.53 -0.69 -7.72
CA GLU A 472 35.72 -0.42 -6.90
C GLU A 472 36.07 -1.57 -5.95
N ASP A 473 35.07 -2.27 -5.39
CA ASP A 473 35.32 -3.46 -4.56
C ASP A 473 36.00 -4.59 -5.37
N GLU A 474 35.67 -4.74 -6.67
CA GLU A 474 36.40 -5.67 -7.56
C GLU A 474 37.88 -5.25 -7.78
N TYR A 475 38.21 -3.95 -7.71
CA TYR A 475 39.60 -3.46 -7.72
C TYR A 475 40.34 -3.71 -6.39
N ALA A 476 39.62 -3.88 -5.29
CA ALA A 476 40.21 -4.18 -3.97
C ALA A 476 40.47 -5.68 -3.78
N ASP A 477 39.51 -6.53 -4.11
CA ASP A 477 39.59 -7.99 -3.93
C ASP A 477 40.54 -8.67 -4.95
N GLY A 478 40.70 -8.07 -6.13
CA GLY A 478 41.63 -8.54 -7.17
C GLY A 478 43.13 -8.37 -6.89
N ARG A 479 43.54 -8.02 -5.66
CA ARG A 479 44.96 -7.78 -5.32
C ARG A 479 45.78 -9.03 -5.01
N SER A 480 45.19 -10.24 -5.07
CA SER A 480 45.94 -11.50 -4.96
C SER A 480 46.10 -12.21 -6.30
N VAL A 481 47.35 -12.35 -6.74
CA VAL A 481 47.85 -13.21 -7.83
C VAL A 481 47.55 -12.75 -9.28
N ASP A 482 48.56 -12.08 -9.85
CA ASP A 482 48.92 -12.02 -11.28
C ASP A 482 47.77 -11.96 -12.32
N GLU A 483 47.00 -10.88 -12.30
CA GLU A 483 46.03 -10.59 -13.37
C GLU A 483 46.67 -9.90 -14.58
N SER A 484 46.49 -10.52 -15.76
CA SER A 484 46.99 -10.03 -17.05
C SER A 484 46.49 -8.61 -17.38
N ALA A 485 47.34 -7.83 -18.06
CA ALA A 485 47.03 -6.45 -18.45
C ALA A 485 45.74 -6.32 -19.29
N GLU A 486 45.41 -7.36 -20.04
CA GLU A 486 44.18 -7.46 -20.83
C GLU A 486 42.91 -7.43 -19.97
N ARG A 487 42.89 -8.10 -18.81
CA ARG A 487 41.75 -8.03 -17.86
C ARG A 487 41.54 -6.62 -17.33
N LYS A 488 42.63 -5.94 -16.97
CA LYS A 488 42.63 -4.56 -16.45
C LYS A 488 42.11 -3.56 -17.49
N ASN A 489 42.51 -3.71 -18.76
CA ASN A 489 41.99 -2.89 -19.86
C ASN A 489 40.50 -3.12 -20.10
N VAL A 490 40.03 -4.36 -20.10
CA VAL A 490 38.59 -4.67 -20.28
C VAL A 490 37.74 -4.16 -19.12
N GLN A 491 38.20 -4.28 -17.87
CA GLN A 491 37.48 -3.72 -16.71
C GLN A 491 37.43 -2.19 -16.77
N LYS A 492 38.55 -1.53 -17.13
CA LYS A 492 38.60 -0.07 -17.29
C LYS A 492 37.67 0.43 -18.41
N SER A 493 37.55 -0.30 -19.53
CA SER A 493 36.56 0.00 -20.56
C SER A 493 35.14 -0.11 -20.02
N LEU A 494 34.81 -1.19 -19.29
CA LEU A 494 33.48 -1.40 -18.74
C LEU A 494 33.07 -0.31 -17.76
N THR A 495 33.97 0.13 -16.86
CA THR A 495 33.71 1.28 -15.97
C THR A 495 33.44 2.56 -16.77
N ASN A 496 34.16 2.76 -17.88
CA ASN A 496 33.95 3.89 -18.80
C ASN A 496 32.63 3.80 -19.59
N ASP A 497 32.17 2.59 -19.94
CA ASP A 497 30.91 2.40 -20.66
C ASP A 497 29.69 2.55 -19.72
N VAL A 498 29.83 2.15 -18.45
CA VAL A 498 28.84 2.40 -17.38
C VAL A 498 28.72 3.89 -17.06
N THR A 499 29.84 4.63 -16.92
CA THR A 499 29.79 6.08 -16.68
C THR A 499 29.13 6.81 -17.85
N VAL A 500 29.53 6.53 -19.10
CA VAL A 500 28.90 7.11 -20.30
C VAL A 500 27.39 6.80 -20.34
N CYS A 501 26.97 5.59 -19.96
CA CYS A 501 25.56 5.24 -19.85
C CYS A 501 24.82 6.05 -18.79
N HIS A 502 25.40 6.21 -17.60
CA HIS A 502 24.85 7.04 -16.52
C HIS A 502 24.71 8.51 -16.94
N ASP A 503 25.73 9.07 -17.59
CA ASP A 503 25.75 10.45 -18.09
C ASP A 503 24.59 10.69 -19.07
N PHE A 504 24.41 9.76 -20.01
CA PHE A 504 23.32 9.81 -20.96
C PHE A 504 21.93 9.62 -20.31
N LEU A 505 21.79 8.73 -19.31
CA LEU A 505 20.53 8.55 -18.59
C LEU A 505 20.12 9.84 -17.85
N VAL A 506 21.06 10.49 -17.16
CA VAL A 506 20.81 11.76 -16.45
C VAL A 506 20.45 12.87 -17.45
N GLN A 507 21.17 12.98 -18.57
CA GLN A 507 20.85 13.96 -19.63
C GLN A 507 19.46 13.72 -20.22
N ALA A 508 19.12 12.48 -20.60
CA ALA A 508 17.81 12.13 -21.14
C ALA A 508 16.68 12.40 -20.15
N PHE A 509 16.86 12.05 -18.88
CA PHE A 509 15.87 12.30 -17.82
C PHE A 509 15.65 13.80 -17.60
N ARG A 510 16.72 14.61 -17.55
CA ARG A 510 16.65 16.08 -17.45
C ARG A 510 15.91 16.68 -18.64
N ALA A 511 16.34 16.37 -19.87
CA ALA A 511 15.74 16.91 -21.08
C ALA A 511 14.27 16.52 -21.23
N ARG A 512 13.89 15.28 -20.88
CA ARG A 512 12.50 14.84 -20.86
C ARG A 512 11.68 15.54 -19.78
N THR A 513 12.25 15.73 -18.60
CA THR A 513 11.59 16.41 -17.47
C THR A 513 11.36 17.89 -17.74
N ASN A 514 12.32 18.58 -18.37
CA ASN A 514 12.15 19.97 -18.81
C ASN A 514 10.96 20.10 -19.77
N LYS A 515 10.86 19.24 -20.80
CA LYS A 515 9.72 19.22 -21.74
C LYS A 515 8.36 19.07 -21.03
N ILE A 516 8.29 18.30 -19.93
CA ILE A 516 7.05 18.07 -19.17
C ILE A 516 6.76 19.24 -18.22
N ALA A 517 7.80 19.78 -17.56
CA ALA A 517 7.69 20.97 -16.73
C ALA A 517 7.25 22.21 -17.54
N ASP A 518 7.74 22.35 -18.77
CA ASP A 518 7.33 23.41 -19.71
C ASP A 518 5.87 23.31 -20.13
N LEU A 519 5.27 22.10 -20.09
CA LEU A 519 3.85 21.89 -20.35
C LEU A 519 3.02 22.18 -19.10
N ALA A 520 3.43 21.65 -17.95
CA ALA A 520 2.77 21.85 -16.66
C ALA A 520 2.71 23.35 -16.26
N THR A 521 3.85 24.05 -16.35
CA THR A 521 3.96 25.49 -16.03
C THR A 521 3.06 26.39 -16.88
N LYS A 522 2.58 25.92 -18.04
CA LYS A 522 1.71 26.67 -18.95
C LYS A 522 0.21 26.45 -18.70
N ARG A 523 -0.17 25.49 -17.86
CA ARG A 523 -1.59 25.18 -17.59
C ARG A 523 -2.16 26.09 -16.52
N ASP A 524 -1.50 26.15 -15.36
CA ASP A 524 -1.97 26.92 -14.21
C ASP A 524 -0.85 27.23 -13.19
N GLN A 525 -1.21 28.01 -12.16
CA GLN A 525 -0.28 28.53 -11.15
C GLN A 525 0.06 27.50 -10.04
N HIS A 526 -0.76 26.48 -9.83
CA HIS A 526 -0.51 25.42 -8.87
C HIS A 526 0.44 24.36 -9.46
N GLU A 527 0.24 23.92 -10.71
CA GLU A 527 1.22 23.10 -11.42
C GLU A 527 2.59 23.78 -11.54
N LYS A 528 2.62 25.09 -11.81
CA LYS A 528 3.88 25.87 -11.76
C LYS A 528 4.58 25.77 -10.39
N MET A 529 3.82 25.87 -9.29
CA MET A 529 4.37 25.73 -7.93
C MET A 529 4.91 24.31 -7.67
N LEU A 530 4.25 23.26 -8.17
CA LEU A 530 4.73 21.88 -8.09
C LEU A 530 6.02 21.68 -8.89
N VAL A 531 6.11 22.25 -10.09
CA VAL A 531 7.32 22.27 -10.93
C VAL A 531 8.48 22.97 -10.20
N GLU A 532 8.25 24.14 -9.62
CA GLU A 532 9.26 24.89 -8.85
C GLU A 532 9.76 24.09 -7.62
N ARG A 533 8.87 23.41 -6.89
CA ARG A 533 9.24 22.49 -5.80
C ARG A 533 10.10 21.34 -6.31
N PHE A 534 9.71 20.74 -7.44
CA PHE A 534 10.43 19.62 -8.04
C PHE A 534 11.85 20.01 -8.48
N PHE A 535 12.05 21.16 -9.11
CA PHE A 535 13.40 21.61 -9.49
C PHE A 535 14.28 21.97 -8.30
N LYS A 536 13.72 22.61 -7.25
CA LYS A 536 14.45 22.81 -5.97
C LYS A 536 14.90 21.47 -5.36
N PHE A 537 14.07 20.43 -5.46
CA PHE A 537 14.48 19.10 -5.07
C PHE A 537 15.61 18.54 -5.95
N LEU A 538 15.55 18.66 -7.29
CA LEU A 538 16.65 18.22 -8.15
C LEU A 538 17.99 18.90 -7.82
N GLN A 539 17.97 20.21 -7.53
CA GLN A 539 19.13 20.97 -7.05
C GLN A 539 19.67 20.39 -5.72
N SER A 540 18.78 20.06 -4.77
CA SER A 540 19.19 19.51 -3.48
C SER A 540 19.88 18.14 -3.57
N ILE A 541 19.62 17.36 -4.62
CA ILE A 541 20.28 16.07 -4.91
C ILE A 541 21.37 16.19 -6.00
N GLY A 542 21.72 17.41 -6.42
CA GLY A 542 22.70 17.69 -7.48
C GLY A 542 22.31 17.25 -8.90
N LEU A 543 21.07 16.79 -9.12
CA LEU A 543 20.58 16.35 -10.44
C LEU A 543 20.29 17.54 -11.38
N ASP A 544 20.90 18.70 -11.16
CA ASP A 544 21.03 19.84 -12.06
C ASP A 544 22.49 20.09 -12.54
N GLU A 545 23.52 19.65 -11.80
CA GLU A 545 24.93 19.92 -12.12
C GLU A 545 25.41 19.20 -13.40
N LYS A 546 26.23 19.87 -14.22
CA LYS A 546 26.69 19.31 -15.52
C LYS A 546 27.67 18.12 -15.40
N ASN A 547 28.28 17.89 -14.23
CA ASN A 547 29.18 16.77 -13.97
C ASN A 547 28.51 15.71 -13.11
N THR A 548 28.31 14.52 -13.66
CA THR A 548 27.81 13.31 -12.97
C THR A 548 28.79 12.74 -11.95
N TYR A 549 30.10 12.80 -12.21
CA TYR A 549 31.13 12.31 -11.31
C TYR A 549 31.07 12.94 -9.91
N THR A 550 30.63 14.20 -9.80
CA THR A 550 30.48 14.93 -8.53
C THR A 550 29.16 14.60 -7.79
N LEU A 551 28.26 13.82 -8.40
CA LEU A 551 26.97 13.44 -7.82
C LEU A 551 27.04 12.13 -7.04
N VAL A 552 27.93 11.22 -7.44
CA VAL A 552 28.11 9.91 -6.82
C VAL A 552 28.73 10.03 -5.42
N GLU A 553 29.52 11.07 -5.16
CA GLU A 553 30.10 11.36 -3.83
C GLU A 553 29.13 12.07 -2.86
N LYS A 554 27.98 12.55 -3.35
CA LYS A 554 27.00 13.34 -2.57
C LYS A 554 25.80 12.53 -2.07
N VAL A 555 25.62 11.28 -2.51
CA VAL A 555 24.44 10.41 -2.30
C VAL A 555 24.81 9.16 -1.51
#